data_AF-A0A434GFI7-F1
#
_entry.id   AF-A0A434GFI7-F1
#
_cell.length_a   1.000
_cell.length_b   1.000
_cell.length_c   1.000
_cell.angle_alpha   90.00
_cell.angle_beta   90.00
_cell.angle_gamma   90.00
#
_symmetry.space_group_name_H-M   'P 1'
#
loop_
_entity.id
_entity.type
_entity.pdbx_description
1 polymer ?
#
loop_
_entity_poly.entity_id
_entity_poly.type
_entity_poly.pdbx_seq_one_letter_code
_entity_poly.pdbx_strand_id
1 'polypeptide(L)'
;LDSTELPSNDDTDYETGNLGHRPRVKGGYFPVPPIDSAQDMRSEMLTVLAEMGVRVEKHHHEVAAAQHELGIKFDALVRNADKMLIYKYVVHQVANAYGKTATFMPKPIFGDNGSGMHVHMSIWKNGKPTFAGNEYAGLSESCLFFIGGVIKHAKAINAFTNPLTNSYKR
;
A
#
# COMPACT_ATOMS: atom_id res chain seq x y z
N LEU A 1 -7.18 -2.39 -17.36
CA LEU A 1 -5.87 -2.45 -16.71
C LEU A 1 -5.23 -3.73 -17.20
N ASP A 2 -4.03 -3.66 -17.74
CA ASP A 2 -3.27 -4.81 -18.22
C ASP A 2 -1.82 -4.68 -17.75
N SER A 3 -1.19 -5.81 -17.45
CA SER A 3 0.21 -5.91 -17.05
C SER A 3 0.72 -7.30 -17.42
N THR A 4 1.98 -7.39 -17.83
CA THR A 4 2.66 -8.65 -18.13
C THR A 4 2.69 -9.61 -16.92
N GLU A 5 2.52 -9.08 -15.71
CA GLU A 5 2.47 -9.84 -14.45
C GLU A 5 1.09 -10.50 -14.21
N LEU A 6 0.05 -10.11 -14.94
CA LEU A 6 -1.30 -10.67 -14.73
C LEU A 6 -1.37 -12.14 -15.20
N PRO A 7 -2.04 -13.03 -14.43
CA PRO A 7 -2.22 -14.44 -14.81
C PRO A 7 -3.00 -14.62 -16.12
N SER A 8 -3.79 -13.61 -16.53
CA SER A 8 -4.48 -13.61 -17.82
C SER A 8 -3.53 -13.63 -19.02
N ASN A 9 -2.23 -13.39 -18.79
CA ASN A 9 -1.19 -13.38 -19.82
C ASN A 9 -0.38 -14.69 -19.89
N ASP A 10 -0.79 -15.75 -19.18
CA ASP A 10 -0.07 -17.03 -19.18
C ASP A 10 0.08 -17.64 -20.57
N ASP A 11 -0.95 -17.54 -21.42
CA ASP A 11 -0.95 -18.05 -22.80
C ASP A 11 -0.76 -16.96 -23.87
N THR A 12 -0.44 -15.73 -23.47
CA THR A 12 -0.25 -14.62 -24.41
C THR A 12 1.01 -14.83 -25.25
N ASP A 13 0.90 -14.61 -26.56
CA ASP A 13 2.05 -14.64 -27.47
C ASP A 13 2.82 -13.31 -27.40
N TYR A 14 4.14 -13.41 -27.27
CA TYR A 14 5.05 -12.27 -27.18
C TYR A 14 6.14 -12.41 -28.24
N GLU A 15 6.56 -11.30 -28.84
CA GLU A 15 7.59 -11.29 -29.90
C GLU A 15 8.89 -12.01 -29.49
N THR A 16 9.28 -11.87 -28.22
CA THR A 16 10.48 -12.52 -27.65
C THR A 16 10.21 -13.91 -27.07
N GLY A 17 9.00 -14.43 -27.22
CA GLY A 17 8.52 -15.65 -26.54
C GLY A 17 7.99 -15.39 -25.13
N ASN A 18 7.06 -16.25 -24.68
CA ASN A 18 6.45 -16.17 -23.36
C ASN A 18 7.31 -16.93 -22.33
N LEU A 19 7.90 -16.20 -21.38
CA LEU A 19 8.80 -16.76 -20.36
C LEU A 19 8.07 -17.44 -19.18
N GLY A 20 6.74 -17.26 -19.04
CA GLY A 20 5.90 -18.03 -18.11
C GLY A 20 6.08 -17.77 -16.61
N HIS A 21 6.98 -16.88 -16.18
CA HIS A 21 7.19 -16.58 -14.76
C HIS A 21 6.24 -15.48 -14.28
N ARG A 22 5.04 -15.87 -13.83
CA ARG A 22 4.01 -14.93 -13.35
C ARG A 22 3.47 -15.29 -11.98
N PRO A 23 3.13 -14.31 -11.13
CA PRO A 23 2.33 -14.56 -9.95
C PRO A 23 0.95 -15.08 -10.34
N ARG A 24 0.44 -16.09 -9.62
CA ARG A 24 -0.95 -16.54 -9.78
C ARG A 24 -1.90 -15.56 -9.08
N VAL A 25 -3.20 -15.72 -9.31
CA VAL A 25 -4.24 -15.03 -8.51
C VAL A 25 -3.97 -15.28 -7.02
N LYS A 26 -3.85 -14.20 -6.24
CA LYS A 26 -3.46 -14.23 -4.81
C LYS A 26 -2.10 -14.88 -4.51
N GLY A 27 -1.24 -15.00 -5.51
CA GLY A 27 0.07 -15.66 -5.44
C GLY A 27 1.26 -14.69 -5.45
N GLY A 28 1.03 -13.38 -5.35
CA GLY A 28 2.07 -12.34 -5.42
C GLY A 28 2.86 -12.16 -4.12
N TYR A 29 2.47 -12.80 -3.01
CA TYR A 29 3.10 -12.54 -1.72
C TYR A 29 4.45 -13.25 -1.58
N PHE A 30 5.53 -12.50 -1.80
CA PHE A 30 6.93 -12.88 -1.65
C PHE A 30 7.45 -14.06 -2.52
N PRO A 31 6.97 -14.30 -3.76
CA PRO A 31 7.78 -15.07 -4.69
C PRO A 31 9.05 -14.27 -5.01
N VAL A 32 10.17 -14.97 -5.20
CA VAL A 32 11.42 -14.33 -5.61
C VAL A 32 11.41 -14.03 -7.11
N PRO A 33 12.26 -13.10 -7.60
CA PRO A 33 12.51 -12.95 -9.03
C PRO A 33 12.91 -14.29 -9.68
N PRO A 34 12.49 -14.57 -10.94
CA PRO A 34 11.86 -13.64 -11.88
C PRO A 34 10.32 -13.54 -11.76
N ILE A 35 9.67 -14.27 -10.85
CA ILE A 35 8.21 -14.17 -10.66
C ILE A 35 7.83 -12.77 -10.15
N ASP A 36 8.57 -12.27 -9.16
CA ASP A 36 8.52 -10.86 -8.78
C ASP A 36 9.37 -10.03 -9.76
N SER A 37 8.70 -9.34 -10.68
CA SER A 37 9.34 -8.61 -11.77
C SER A 37 9.69 -7.14 -11.43
N ALA A 38 9.29 -6.68 -10.24
CA ALA A 38 9.26 -5.25 -9.91
C ALA A 38 10.22 -4.85 -8.79
N GLN A 39 11.17 -5.71 -8.42
CA GLN A 39 12.12 -5.45 -7.34
C GLN A 39 12.90 -4.13 -7.55
N ASP A 40 13.55 -3.97 -8.70
CA ASP A 40 14.36 -2.79 -9.01
C ASP A 40 13.52 -1.51 -9.03
N MET A 41 12.34 -1.55 -9.66
CA MET A 41 11.42 -0.41 -9.72
C MET A 41 10.97 0.02 -8.31
N ARG A 42 10.64 -0.94 -7.43
CA ARG A 42 10.26 -0.61 -6.05
C ARG A 42 11.45 -0.04 -5.26
N SER A 43 12.66 -0.55 -5.47
CA SER A 43 13.86 0.00 -4.84
C SER A 43 14.13 1.43 -5.31
N GLU A 44 13.96 1.74 -6.59
CA GLU A 44 14.07 3.12 -7.10
C GLU A 44 13.01 4.04 -6.49
N MET A 45 11.75 3.59 -6.37
CA MET A 45 10.72 4.36 -5.68
C MET A 45 11.11 4.72 -4.23
N LEU A 46 11.74 3.79 -3.50
CA LEU A 46 12.24 4.09 -2.15
C LEU A 46 13.39 5.10 -2.16
N THR A 47 14.32 4.99 -3.10
CA THR A 47 15.44 5.94 -3.26
C THR A 47 14.92 7.35 -3.52
N VAL A 48 14.03 7.52 -4.50
CA VAL A 48 13.45 8.83 -4.84
C VAL A 48 12.61 9.39 -3.69
N LEU A 49 11.85 8.53 -2.98
CA LEU A 49 11.13 8.94 -1.76
C LEU A 49 12.08 9.51 -0.69
N ALA A 50 13.21 8.83 -0.47
CA ALA A 50 14.21 9.27 0.49
C ALA A 50 14.86 10.61 0.10
N GLU A 51 15.17 10.80 -1.19
CA GLU A 51 15.68 12.07 -1.74
C GLU A 51 14.68 13.23 -1.55
N MET A 52 13.38 12.94 -1.61
CA MET A 52 12.31 13.91 -1.32
C MET A 52 12.01 14.07 0.18
N GLY A 53 12.86 13.55 1.07
CA GLY A 53 12.76 13.73 2.52
C GLY A 53 11.78 12.78 3.23
N VAL A 54 11.27 11.76 2.54
CA VAL A 54 10.42 10.73 3.14
C VAL A 54 11.28 9.63 3.74
N ARG A 55 11.16 9.39 5.04
CA ARG A 55 11.87 8.29 5.70
C ARG A 55 11.21 6.95 5.36
N VAL A 56 11.87 6.14 4.55
CA VAL A 56 11.41 4.81 4.10
C VAL A 56 11.83 3.69 5.06
N GLU A 57 11.15 2.54 4.99
CA GLU A 57 11.44 1.36 5.83
C GLU A 57 11.66 0.08 5.01
N LYS A 58 10.70 -0.31 4.17
CA LYS A 58 10.71 -1.58 3.43
C LYS A 58 9.93 -1.45 2.12
N HIS A 59 10.09 -2.42 1.22
CA HIS A 59 9.18 -2.62 0.09
C HIS A 59 8.96 -4.11 -0.12
N HIS A 60 7.84 -4.47 -0.74
CA HIS A 60 7.59 -5.85 -1.14
C HIS A 60 6.50 -5.94 -2.23
N HIS A 61 6.47 -7.10 -2.89
CA HIS A 61 5.30 -7.52 -3.64
C HIS A 61 4.16 -7.86 -2.67
N GLU A 62 2.94 -7.50 -3.05
CA GLU A 62 1.71 -7.75 -2.29
C GLU A 62 0.94 -8.94 -2.87
N VAL A 63 -0.23 -9.27 -2.29
CA VAL A 63 -0.93 -10.53 -2.59
C VAL A 63 -1.41 -10.66 -4.04
N ALA A 64 -1.96 -9.60 -4.65
CA ALA A 64 -2.45 -9.67 -6.03
C ALA A 64 -1.30 -9.64 -7.05
N ALA A 65 -1.54 -10.14 -8.26
CA ALA A 65 -0.46 -10.45 -9.21
C ALA A 65 0.40 -9.26 -9.70
N ALA A 66 -0.11 -8.03 -9.67
CA ALA A 66 0.65 -6.82 -10.00
C ALA A 66 0.47 -5.75 -8.90
N GLN A 67 0.59 -6.20 -7.65
CA GLN A 67 0.36 -5.36 -6.46
C GLN A 67 1.65 -5.22 -5.66
N HIS A 68 1.90 -4.02 -5.17
CA HIS A 68 3.13 -3.70 -4.47
C HIS A 68 2.85 -2.74 -3.31
N GLU A 69 3.67 -2.82 -2.26
CA GLU A 69 3.63 -1.92 -1.11
C GLU A 69 5.03 -1.38 -0.80
N LEU A 70 5.10 -0.09 -0.46
CA LEU A 70 6.28 0.57 0.07
C LEU A 70 5.93 1.08 1.48
N GLY A 71 6.77 0.74 2.46
CA GLY A 71 6.64 1.18 3.84
C GLY A 71 7.38 2.49 4.09
N ILE A 72 6.68 3.46 4.69
CA ILE A 72 7.27 4.72 5.16
C ILE A 72 7.07 4.87 6.66
N LYS A 73 8.01 5.55 7.32
CA LYS A 73 7.95 5.79 8.76
C LYS A 73 6.89 6.84 9.09
N PHE A 74 6.15 6.58 10.17
CA PHE A 74 5.12 7.48 10.69
C PHE A 74 5.63 8.90 10.99
N ASP A 75 4.70 9.85 11.02
CA ASP A 75 4.95 11.24 11.41
C ASP A 75 3.69 11.85 12.06
N ALA A 76 3.80 13.10 12.51
CA ALA A 76 2.67 13.94 12.87
C ALA A 76 1.66 14.03 11.71
N LEU A 77 0.37 14.10 12.04
CA LEU A 77 -0.75 13.91 11.13
C LEU A 77 -0.63 14.68 9.81
N VAL A 78 -0.41 16.01 9.88
CA VAL A 78 -0.33 16.86 8.67
C VAL A 78 0.88 16.49 7.82
N ARG A 79 2.06 16.35 8.43
CA ARG A 79 3.28 15.95 7.70
C ARG A 79 3.14 14.58 7.06
N ASN A 80 2.43 13.65 7.70
CA ASN A 80 2.20 12.34 7.13
C ASN A 80 1.23 12.40 5.93
N ALA A 81 0.26 13.32 5.94
CA ALA A 81 -0.58 13.60 4.78
C ALA A 81 0.23 14.20 3.61
N ASP A 82 1.16 15.12 3.88
CA ASP A 82 2.07 15.67 2.87
C ASP A 82 2.93 14.56 2.24
N LYS A 83 3.52 13.70 3.08
CA LYS A 83 4.28 12.52 2.62
C LYS A 83 3.44 11.61 1.74
N MET A 84 2.13 11.50 1.98
CA MET A 84 1.26 10.67 1.16
C MET A 84 1.10 11.23 -0.26
N LEU A 85 1.09 12.55 -0.43
CA LEU A 85 1.09 13.18 -1.76
C LEU A 85 2.42 12.93 -2.49
N ILE A 86 3.55 13.09 -1.78
CA ILE A 86 4.89 12.79 -2.32
C ILE A 86 4.97 11.32 -2.74
N TYR A 87 4.53 10.40 -1.87
CA TYR A 87 4.49 8.97 -2.13
C TYR A 87 3.75 8.64 -3.43
N LYS A 88 2.51 9.16 -3.59
CA LYS A 88 1.73 8.91 -4.81
C LYS A 88 2.40 9.48 -6.04
N TYR A 89 2.97 10.68 -5.92
CA TYR A 89 3.71 11.32 -7.00
C TYR A 89 4.92 10.49 -7.45
N VAL A 90 5.78 10.08 -6.51
CA VAL A 90 6.96 9.25 -6.80
C VAL A 90 6.54 7.93 -7.46
N VAL A 91 5.54 7.24 -6.90
CA VAL A 91 5.05 5.97 -7.47
C VAL A 91 4.56 6.16 -8.91
N HIS A 92 3.79 7.21 -9.20
CA HIS A 92 3.34 7.47 -10.57
C HIS A 92 4.51 7.81 -11.51
N GLN A 93 5.45 8.67 -11.07
CA GLN A 93 6.55 9.13 -11.92
C GLN A 93 7.57 8.03 -12.21
N VAL A 94 7.97 7.26 -11.20
CA VAL A 94 8.91 6.14 -11.38
C VAL A 94 8.25 5.03 -12.19
N ALA A 95 6.98 4.70 -11.94
CA ALA A 95 6.28 3.72 -12.79
C ALA A 95 6.28 4.17 -14.27
N ASN A 96 5.99 5.44 -14.53
CA ASN A 96 6.01 5.99 -15.89
C ASN A 96 7.42 5.94 -16.53
N ALA A 97 8.47 6.22 -15.76
CA ALA A 97 9.86 6.12 -16.24
C ALA A 97 10.26 4.68 -16.63
N TYR A 98 9.68 3.68 -15.97
CA TYR A 98 9.82 2.26 -16.29
C TYR A 98 8.85 1.77 -17.38
N GLY A 99 8.12 2.67 -18.04
CA GLY A 99 7.14 2.31 -19.07
C GLY A 99 5.89 1.61 -18.52
N LYS A 100 5.57 1.79 -17.22
CA LYS A 100 4.40 1.25 -16.53
C LYS A 100 3.44 2.37 -16.13
N THR A 101 2.23 1.98 -15.74
CA THR A 101 1.25 2.87 -15.10
C THR A 101 0.89 2.32 -13.73
N ALA A 102 0.86 3.18 -12.71
CA ALA A 102 0.43 2.81 -11.36
C ALA A 102 -0.96 3.38 -11.05
N THR A 103 -1.70 2.72 -10.15
CA THR A 103 -3.00 3.18 -9.68
C THR A 103 -3.19 2.89 -8.19
N PHE A 104 -3.85 3.81 -7.51
CA PHE A 104 -4.23 3.68 -6.09
C PHE A 104 -5.70 3.34 -5.90
N MET A 105 -6.36 2.84 -6.96
CA MET A 105 -7.75 2.44 -6.91
C MET A 105 -7.95 1.28 -5.90
N PRO A 106 -8.97 1.31 -5.02
CA PRO A 106 -9.16 0.29 -3.99
C PRO A 106 -9.36 -1.13 -4.53
N LYS A 107 -10.08 -1.29 -5.65
CA LYS A 107 -10.37 -2.58 -6.25
C LYS A 107 -10.29 -2.52 -7.78
N PRO A 108 -9.09 -2.64 -8.35
CA PRO A 108 -8.91 -2.59 -9.80
C PRO A 108 -9.32 -3.89 -10.50
N ILE A 109 -9.12 -5.04 -9.85
CA ILE A 109 -9.33 -6.39 -10.41
C ILE A 109 -10.34 -7.15 -9.54
N PHE A 110 -11.36 -7.74 -10.17
CA PHE A 110 -12.31 -8.63 -9.52
C PHE A 110 -11.68 -10.02 -9.29
N GLY A 111 -11.98 -10.67 -8.17
CA GLY A 111 -11.47 -12.01 -7.85
C GLY A 111 -10.07 -12.06 -7.21
N ASP A 112 -9.30 -10.98 -7.26
CA ASP A 112 -7.99 -10.86 -6.58
C ASP A 112 -8.02 -9.81 -5.46
N ASN A 113 -6.92 -9.61 -4.73
CA ASN A 113 -6.84 -8.65 -3.64
C ASN A 113 -7.00 -7.19 -4.11
N GLY A 114 -7.58 -6.36 -3.24
CA GLY A 114 -7.66 -4.90 -3.45
C GLY A 114 -6.58 -4.16 -2.68
N SER A 115 -6.35 -2.89 -3.01
CA SER A 115 -5.38 -2.03 -2.36
C SER A 115 -6.03 -1.24 -1.22
N GLY A 116 -5.49 -1.36 -0.02
CA GLY A 116 -5.91 -0.61 1.16
C GLY A 116 -4.83 0.37 1.61
N MET A 117 -5.22 1.35 2.42
CA MET A 117 -4.29 2.22 3.13
C MET A 117 -4.50 2.01 4.63
N HIS A 118 -3.75 1.10 5.24
CA HIS A 118 -3.82 0.88 6.68
C HIS A 118 -3.25 2.11 7.40
N VAL A 119 -3.98 2.62 8.39
CA VAL A 119 -3.61 3.84 9.13
C VAL A 119 -3.29 3.47 10.57
N HIS A 120 -2.00 3.52 10.92
CA HIS A 120 -1.53 3.30 12.28
C HIS A 120 -1.53 4.63 13.04
N MET A 121 -2.23 4.70 14.17
CA MET A 121 -2.38 5.94 14.95
C MET A 121 -1.91 5.75 16.38
N SER A 122 -1.21 6.76 16.91
CA SER A 122 -0.90 6.88 18.33
C SER A 122 -0.90 8.36 18.73
N ILE A 123 -1.29 8.65 19.97
CA ILE A 123 -1.23 9.99 20.54
C ILE A 123 -0.04 10.07 21.48
N TRP A 124 0.68 11.19 21.42
CA TRP A 124 1.88 11.43 22.22
C TRP A 124 1.72 12.74 22.99
N LYS A 125 2.18 12.77 24.23
CA LYS A 125 2.20 13.96 25.07
C LYS A 125 3.52 14.03 25.81
N ASN A 126 4.21 15.17 25.73
CA ASN A 126 5.52 15.39 26.37
C ASN A 126 6.53 14.26 26.06
N GLY A 127 6.59 13.83 24.80
CA GLY A 127 7.51 12.78 24.35
C GLY A 127 7.16 11.35 24.77
N LYS A 128 6.01 11.11 25.41
CA LYS A 128 5.54 9.77 25.82
C LYS A 128 4.29 9.35 25.05
N PRO A 129 4.20 8.08 24.61
CA PRO A 129 2.99 7.56 23.97
C PRO A 129 1.88 7.40 25.01
N THR A 130 0.71 7.96 24.74
CA THR A 130 -0.44 7.88 25.67
C THR A 130 -1.26 6.61 25.47
N PHE A 131 -1.06 5.89 24.34
CA PHE A 131 -1.81 4.68 24.00
C PHE A 131 -1.28 3.41 24.65
N ALA A 132 -0.06 3.42 25.20
CA ALA A 132 0.48 2.29 25.96
C ALA A 132 -0.10 2.27 27.39
N GLY A 133 -0.47 1.10 27.89
CA GLY A 133 -1.05 0.90 29.22
C GLY A 133 -1.11 -0.58 29.63
N ASN A 134 -1.97 -0.90 30.60
CA ASN A 134 -2.07 -2.24 31.20
C ASN A 134 -3.38 -2.96 30.86
N GLU A 135 -4.18 -2.41 29.95
CA GLU A 135 -5.42 -3.05 29.50
C GLU A 135 -5.12 -4.09 28.40
N TYR A 136 -6.16 -4.52 27.69
CA TYR A 136 -6.06 -5.48 26.60
C TYR A 136 -4.90 -5.17 25.63
N ALA A 137 -4.07 -6.17 25.35
CA ALA A 137 -2.92 -6.09 24.44
C ALA A 137 -1.90 -4.96 24.77
N GLY A 138 -1.81 -4.52 26.03
CA GLY A 138 -0.89 -3.46 26.46
C GLY A 138 -1.37 -2.05 26.10
N LEU A 139 -2.67 -1.88 25.87
CA LEU A 139 -3.27 -0.58 25.57
C LEU A 139 -3.63 0.17 26.85
N SER A 140 -3.72 1.49 26.75
CA SER A 140 -4.34 2.32 27.80
C SER A 140 -5.85 2.39 27.61
N GLU A 141 -6.57 2.67 28.69
CA GLU A 141 -8.00 2.97 28.64
C GLU A 141 -8.31 4.09 27.62
N SER A 142 -7.45 5.12 27.55
CA SER A 142 -7.60 6.20 26.57
C SER A 142 -7.55 5.71 25.10
N CYS A 143 -6.73 4.69 24.81
CA CYS A 143 -6.69 4.06 23.51
C CYS A 143 -7.97 3.25 23.23
N LEU A 144 -8.48 2.53 24.24
CA LEU A 144 -9.74 1.79 24.11
C LEU A 144 -10.92 2.73 23.82
N PHE A 145 -11.01 3.88 24.50
CA PHE A 145 -12.00 4.90 24.19
C PHE A 145 -11.82 5.51 22.80
N PHE A 146 -10.58 5.76 22.38
CA PHE A 146 -10.27 6.22 21.02
C PHE A 146 -10.80 5.22 19.97
N ILE A 147 -10.52 3.92 20.16
CA ILE A 147 -11.05 2.85 19.29
C ILE A 147 -12.59 2.84 19.31
N GLY A 148 -13.20 2.94 20.49
CA GLY A 148 -14.67 3.01 20.64
C GLY A 148 -15.28 4.18 19.87
N GLY A 149 -14.63 5.35 19.86
CA GLY A 149 -15.01 6.51 19.07
C GLY A 149 -14.92 6.24 17.56
N VAL A 150 -13.82 5.65 17.09
CA VAL A 150 -13.65 5.27 15.68
C VAL A 150 -14.75 4.29 15.24
N ILE A 151 -15.04 3.26 16.03
CA ILE A 151 -16.10 2.29 15.74
C ILE A 151 -17.47 2.97 15.70
N LYS A 152 -17.79 3.79 16.71
CA LYS A 152 -19.07 4.52 16.80
C LYS A 152 -19.32 5.40 15.57
N HIS A 153 -18.27 6.01 15.03
CA HIS A 153 -18.34 6.94 13.91
C HIS A 153 -17.90 6.35 12.56
N ALA A 154 -17.66 5.03 12.46
CA ALA A 154 -17.07 4.39 11.29
C ALA A 154 -17.81 4.70 9.98
N LYS A 155 -19.15 4.74 9.99
CA LYS A 155 -19.95 5.08 8.80
C LYS A 155 -19.71 6.50 8.31
N ALA A 156 -19.58 7.47 9.21
CA ALA A 156 -19.28 8.85 8.87
C ALA A 156 -17.84 9.00 8.39
N ILE A 157 -16.89 8.32 9.06
CA ILE A 157 -15.47 8.29 8.68
C ILE A 157 -15.30 7.74 7.25
N ASN A 158 -16.08 6.73 6.86
CA ASN A 158 -16.03 6.15 5.52
C ASN A 158 -16.25 7.16 4.39
N ALA A 159 -17.05 8.22 4.61
CA ALA A 159 -17.23 9.26 3.60
C ALA A 159 -15.92 9.96 3.22
N PHE A 160 -14.93 9.95 4.13
CA PHE A 160 -13.62 10.57 3.93
C PHE A 160 -12.53 9.53 3.62
N THR A 161 -12.55 8.39 4.31
CA THR A 161 -11.51 7.35 4.15
C THR A 161 -11.77 6.39 2.99
N ASN A 162 -13.02 6.28 2.54
CA ASN A 162 -13.47 5.41 1.45
C ASN A 162 -14.37 6.17 0.45
N PRO A 163 -13.92 7.31 -0.11
CA PRO A 163 -14.80 8.28 -0.77
C PRO A 163 -15.30 7.85 -2.15
N LEU A 164 -14.82 6.73 -2.69
CA LEU A 164 -15.17 6.25 -4.03
C LEU A 164 -16.16 5.09 -3.97
N THR A 165 -17.03 4.98 -4.97
CA THR A 165 -17.88 3.79 -5.17
C THR A 165 -17.05 2.51 -5.27
N ASN A 166 -15.86 2.59 -5.89
CA ASN A 166 -14.92 1.48 -6.00
C ASN A 166 -14.36 1.02 -4.65
N SER A 167 -14.31 1.90 -3.62
CA SER A 167 -13.89 1.52 -2.27
C SER A 167 -14.75 0.39 -1.69
N TYR A 168 -16.04 0.38 -2.01
CA TYR A 168 -17.01 -0.62 -1.55
C TYR A 168 -17.05 -1.90 -2.41
N LYS A 169 -16.10 -2.04 -3.34
CA LYS A 169 -15.87 -3.28 -4.10
C LYS A 169 -14.69 -4.08 -3.55
N ARG A 170 -13.87 -3.46 -2.70
CA ARG A 170 -12.75 -4.11 -2.01
C ARG A 170 -13.27 -4.88 -0.79
#